data_AF-A0A6I2M648-F1
#
_entry.id   AF-A0A6I2M648-F1
#
_cell.length_a   1.000
_cell.length_b   1.000
_cell.length_c   1.000
_cell.angle_alpha   90.00
_cell.angle_beta   90.00
_cell.angle_gamma   90.00
#
_symmetry.space_group_name_H-M   'P 1'
#
loop_
_entity.id
_entity.type
_entity.pdbx_description
1 polymer ?
#
loop_
_entity_poly.entity_id
_entity_poly.type
_entity_poly.pdbx_seq_one_letter_code
_entity_poly.pdbx_strand_id
1 'polypeptide(L)'
;MSLAVSVEEATHEGRVRLAEAPDGQRLLRTLRRVRQDIDMLRRAAREGGSDALHESAAASWQSAAESAAASLRAIREVFAGQPVPEDFDPLAPAVRNFRTAVEDMREAGVARTLSTAELGRLFGIGFALDQLRHDLGDLMEGAREASALRRRFTAAS
;
A
#
# COMPACT_ATOMS: atom_id res chain seq x y z
N MET A 1 23.90 28.36 -22.00
CA MET A 1 23.30 27.54 -20.94
C MET A 1 21.78 27.67 -21.08
N SER A 2 21.09 26.59 -21.49
CA SER A 2 19.66 26.64 -21.85
C SER A 2 18.79 26.42 -20.61
N LEU A 3 17.66 27.13 -20.52
CA LEU A 3 16.68 27.00 -19.42
C LEU A 3 16.22 25.56 -19.16
N ALA A 4 16.21 24.71 -20.20
CA ALA A 4 15.88 23.29 -20.07
C ALA A 4 16.89 22.52 -19.19
N VAL A 5 18.19 22.85 -19.31
CA VAL A 5 19.25 22.24 -18.49
C VAL A 5 19.11 22.68 -17.04
N SER A 6 18.75 23.93 -16.78
CA SER A 6 18.57 24.42 -15.41
C SER A 6 17.32 23.86 -14.72
N VAL A 7 16.25 23.59 -15.46
CA VAL A 7 15.07 22.88 -14.93
C VAL A 7 15.41 21.41 -14.64
N GLU A 8 16.17 20.76 -15.52
CA GLU A 8 16.60 19.38 -15.33
C GLU A 8 17.57 19.24 -14.15
N GLU A 9 18.55 20.13 -14.01
CA GLU A 9 19.45 20.21 -12.85
C GLU A 9 18.68 20.52 -11.56
N ALA A 10 17.75 21.48 -11.56
CA ALA A 10 16.95 21.80 -10.38
C ALA A 10 16.03 20.63 -9.96
N THR A 11 15.48 19.88 -10.92
CA THR A 11 14.70 18.66 -10.60
C THR A 11 15.59 17.51 -10.13
N HIS A 12 16.82 17.40 -10.64
CA HIS A 12 17.79 16.41 -10.19
C HIS A 12 18.31 16.73 -8.78
N GLU A 13 18.72 17.97 -8.51
CA GLU A 13 19.12 18.44 -7.18
C GLU A 13 17.97 18.31 -6.17
N GLY A 14 16.73 18.60 -6.58
CA GLY A 14 15.55 18.38 -5.75
C GLY A 14 15.32 16.91 -5.39
N ARG A 15 15.54 15.99 -6.35
CA ARG A 15 15.46 14.53 -6.12
C ARG A 15 16.59 14.03 -5.22
N VAL A 16 17.81 14.51 -5.41
CA VAL A 16 18.99 14.15 -4.60
C VAL A 16 18.81 14.67 -3.18
N ARG A 17 18.43 15.93 -3.00
CA ARG A 17 18.17 16.51 -1.67
C ARG A 17 17.01 15.83 -0.95
N LEU A 18 15.94 15.47 -1.66
CA LEU A 18 14.86 14.69 -1.06
C LEU A 18 15.37 13.31 -0.62
N ALA A 19 16.14 12.61 -1.47
CA ALA A 19 16.68 11.29 -1.13
C ALA A 19 17.69 11.31 0.03
N GLU A 20 18.44 12.41 0.20
CA GLU A 20 19.44 12.56 1.27
C GLU A 20 18.85 13.10 2.58
N ALA A 21 17.78 13.89 2.52
CA ALA A 21 17.09 14.38 3.70
C ALA A 21 16.52 13.20 4.54
N PRO A 22 16.58 13.27 5.87
CA PRO A 22 16.02 12.24 6.76
C PRO A 22 14.58 11.83 6.39
N ASP A 23 13.77 12.81 5.97
CA ASP A 23 12.37 12.62 5.59
C ASP A 23 12.20 11.84 4.28
N GLY A 24 13.02 12.09 3.26
CA GLY A 24 12.93 11.30 2.03
C GLY A 24 13.61 9.93 2.14
N GLN A 25 14.61 9.76 3.00
CA GLN A 25 15.09 8.41 3.36
C GLN A 25 14.02 7.59 4.06
N ARG A 26 13.20 8.21 4.93
CA ARG A 26 12.01 7.57 5.53
C ARG A 26 11.03 7.16 4.44
N LEU A 27 10.66 8.05 3.54
CA LEU A 27 9.73 7.79 2.45
C LEU A 27 10.18 6.65 1.52
N LEU A 28 11.48 6.64 1.15
CA LEU A 28 12.07 5.58 0.33
C LEU A 28 12.06 4.22 1.04
N ARG A 29 12.27 4.19 2.36
CA ARG A 29 12.15 2.96 3.15
C ARG A 29 10.70 2.45 3.16
N THR A 30 9.73 3.33 3.36
CA THR A 30 8.31 2.94 3.36
C THR A 30 7.85 2.46 1.98
N LEU A 31 8.25 3.12 0.89
CA LEU A 31 7.96 2.66 -0.48
C LEU A 31 8.53 1.27 -0.76
N ARG A 32 9.73 0.95 -0.25
CA ARG A 32 10.31 -0.39 -0.38
C ARG A 32 9.51 -1.45 0.38
N ARG A 33 8.99 -1.12 1.57
CA ARG A 33 8.12 -2.03 2.34
C ARG A 33 6.81 -2.28 1.61
N VAL A 34 6.11 -1.23 1.16
CA VAL A 34 4.89 -1.35 0.33
C VAL A 34 5.12 -2.24 -0.89
N ARG A 35 6.24 -2.07 -1.60
CA ARG A 35 6.60 -2.94 -2.73
C ARG A 35 6.78 -4.39 -2.29
N GLN A 36 7.49 -4.62 -1.19
CA GLN A 36 7.73 -5.95 -0.65
C GLN A 36 6.41 -6.66 -0.28
N ASP A 37 5.47 -5.94 0.36
CA ASP A 37 4.16 -6.49 0.72
C ASP A 37 3.35 -6.86 -0.51
N ILE A 38 3.35 -5.99 -1.54
CA ILE A 38 2.70 -6.29 -2.83
C ILE A 38 3.31 -7.53 -3.47
N ASP A 39 4.64 -7.68 -3.44
CA ASP A 39 5.30 -8.86 -4.00
C ASP A 39 4.97 -10.13 -3.20
N MET A 40 4.88 -10.05 -1.87
CA MET A 40 4.41 -11.15 -1.01
C MET A 40 2.97 -11.54 -1.33
N LEU A 41 2.07 -10.57 -1.46
CA LEU A 41 0.67 -10.79 -1.81
C LEU A 41 0.50 -11.40 -3.20
N ARG A 42 1.24 -10.89 -4.20
CA ARG A 42 1.24 -11.46 -5.55
C ARG A 42 1.76 -12.89 -5.58
N ARG A 43 2.76 -13.20 -4.75
CA ARG A 43 3.31 -14.54 -4.62
C ARG A 43 2.30 -15.48 -3.97
N ALA A 44 1.68 -15.06 -2.86
CA ALA A 44 0.63 -15.82 -2.19
C ALA A 44 -0.55 -16.11 -3.12
N ALA A 45 -0.98 -15.14 -3.94
CA ALA A 45 -2.06 -15.33 -4.91
C ALA A 45 -1.69 -16.30 -6.05
N ARG A 46 -0.45 -16.27 -6.56
CA ARG A 46 -0.01 -17.13 -7.68
C ARG A 46 0.27 -18.58 -7.30
N GLU A 47 0.85 -18.79 -6.13
CA GLU A 47 1.17 -20.13 -5.62
C GLU A 47 -0.09 -20.90 -5.17
N GLY A 48 -1.26 -20.27 -5.18
CA GLY A 48 -2.51 -20.85 -4.70
C GLY A 48 -3.16 -21.87 -5.63
N GLY A 49 -2.75 -22.00 -6.89
CA GLY A 49 -3.57 -22.71 -7.87
C GLY A 49 -5.00 -22.14 -7.93
N SER A 50 -5.88 -22.74 -8.74
CA SER A 50 -7.28 -22.28 -8.86
C SER A 50 -8.10 -22.43 -7.57
N ASP A 51 -7.57 -23.13 -6.55
CA ASP A 51 -8.36 -23.63 -5.42
C ASP A 51 -8.04 -22.94 -4.08
N ALA A 52 -6.84 -22.36 -3.87
CA ALA A 52 -6.46 -21.84 -2.54
C ALA A 52 -7.06 -20.47 -2.18
N LEU A 53 -7.45 -19.67 -3.18
CA LEU A 53 -8.40 -18.57 -2.98
C LEU A 53 -9.79 -19.16 -3.17
N HIS A 54 -10.26 -19.90 -2.18
CA HIS A 54 -11.61 -20.43 -2.17
C HIS A 54 -12.60 -19.34 -2.56
N GLU A 55 -13.64 -19.73 -3.29
CA GLU A 55 -14.72 -18.85 -3.77
C GLU A 55 -15.24 -17.91 -2.66
N SER A 56 -15.32 -18.41 -1.42
CA SER A 56 -15.73 -17.66 -0.23
C SER A 56 -14.82 -16.47 0.15
N ALA A 57 -13.52 -16.53 -0.12
CA ALA A 57 -12.56 -15.47 0.19
C ALA A 57 -12.13 -14.64 -1.04
N ALA A 58 -12.46 -15.09 -2.25
CA ALA A 58 -12.05 -14.44 -3.49
C ALA A 58 -12.59 -13.00 -3.61
N ALA A 59 -13.86 -12.79 -3.25
CA ALA A 59 -14.50 -11.47 -3.31
C ALA A 59 -13.88 -10.48 -2.31
N SER A 60 -13.63 -10.92 -1.07
CA SER A 60 -13.01 -10.07 -0.04
C SER A 60 -11.54 -9.79 -0.35
N TRP A 61 -10.82 -10.76 -0.96
CA TRP A 61 -9.49 -10.57 -1.50
C TRP A 61 -9.46 -9.51 -2.61
N GLN A 62 -10.34 -9.61 -3.61
CA GLN A 62 -10.43 -8.64 -4.69
C GLN A 62 -10.72 -7.24 -4.16
N SER A 63 -11.67 -7.11 -3.23
CA SER A 63 -11.98 -5.83 -2.57
C SER A 63 -10.75 -5.24 -1.87
N ALA A 64 -9.94 -6.06 -1.19
CA ALA A 64 -8.71 -5.59 -0.56
C ALA A 64 -7.67 -5.11 -1.57
N ALA A 65 -7.50 -5.81 -2.70
CA ALA A 65 -6.60 -5.38 -3.77
C ALA A 65 -7.04 -4.04 -4.40
N GLU A 66 -8.34 -3.87 -4.64
CA GLU A 66 -8.92 -2.64 -5.17
C GLU A 66 -8.76 -1.46 -4.19
N SER A 67 -9.00 -1.69 -2.90
CA SER A 67 -8.76 -0.70 -1.84
C SER A 67 -7.29 -0.31 -1.72
N ALA A 68 -6.37 -1.27 -1.79
CA ALA A 68 -4.93 -0.97 -1.78
C ALA A 68 -4.52 -0.10 -2.99
N ALA A 69 -5.07 -0.39 -4.17
CA ALA A 69 -4.87 0.44 -5.35
C ALA A 69 -5.47 1.85 -5.17
N ALA A 70 -6.64 1.98 -4.53
CA ALA A 70 -7.23 3.27 -4.19
C ALA A 70 -6.33 4.09 -3.25
N SER A 71 -5.75 3.47 -2.22
CA SER A 71 -4.78 4.11 -1.33
C SER A 71 -3.57 4.63 -2.08
N LEU A 72 -2.96 3.83 -2.97
CA LEU A 72 -1.82 4.26 -3.78
C LEU A 72 -2.16 5.44 -4.71
N ARG A 73 -3.37 5.45 -5.29
CA ARG A 73 -3.84 6.58 -6.10
C ARG A 73 -4.00 7.83 -5.23
N ALA A 74 -4.59 7.72 -4.05
CA ALA A 74 -4.74 8.85 -3.14
C ALA A 74 -3.37 9.41 -2.69
N ILE A 75 -2.39 8.55 -2.40
CA ILE A 75 -1.02 8.96 -2.07
C ILE A 75 -0.40 9.75 -3.23
N ARG A 76 -0.61 9.31 -4.48
CA ARG A 76 -0.18 10.06 -5.67
C ARG A 76 -0.85 11.44 -5.72
N GLU A 77 -2.15 11.53 -5.45
CA GLU A 77 -2.87 12.81 -5.43
C GLU A 77 -2.30 13.77 -4.37
N VAL A 78 -1.94 13.27 -3.19
CA VAL A 78 -1.25 14.07 -2.16
C VAL A 78 0.09 14.60 -2.67
N PHE A 79 0.91 13.78 -3.34
CA PHE A 79 2.15 14.26 -3.96
C PHE A 79 1.90 15.30 -5.06
N ALA A 80 0.79 15.20 -5.79
CA ALA A 80 0.34 16.20 -6.76
C ALA A 80 -0.22 17.47 -6.10
N GLY A 81 -0.29 17.51 -4.76
CA GLY A 81 -0.80 18.65 -4.00
C GLY A 81 -2.33 18.72 -3.93
N GLN A 82 -3.03 17.66 -4.37
CA GLN A 82 -4.47 17.57 -4.27
C GLN A 82 -4.90 17.20 -2.84
N PRO A 83 -6.03 17.72 -2.36
CA PRO A 83 -6.55 17.35 -1.05
C PRO A 83 -7.07 15.90 -1.06
N VAL A 84 -6.76 15.16 -0.01
CA VAL A 84 -7.31 13.84 0.30
C VAL A 84 -7.81 13.89 1.75
N PRO A 85 -8.98 13.32 2.09
CA PRO A 85 -9.48 13.29 3.46
C PRO A 85 -8.45 12.76 4.46
N GLU A 86 -8.42 13.31 5.67
CA GLU A 86 -7.45 12.92 6.71
C GLU A 86 -7.62 11.46 7.13
N ASP A 87 -8.86 10.99 7.18
CA ASP A 87 -9.32 9.66 7.59
C ASP A 87 -9.47 8.66 6.41
N PHE A 88 -8.86 8.95 5.26
CA PHE A 88 -8.92 8.08 4.08
C PHE A 88 -8.14 6.76 4.29
N ASP A 89 -8.82 5.73 4.78
CA ASP A 89 -8.31 4.35 4.93
C ASP A 89 -9.28 3.34 4.30
N PRO A 90 -9.34 3.26 2.95
CA PRO A 90 -10.25 2.34 2.25
C PRO A 90 -9.84 0.86 2.45
N LEU A 91 -8.61 0.59 2.88
CA LEU A 91 -8.09 -0.76 3.05
C LEU A 91 -8.51 -1.35 4.40
N ALA A 92 -8.63 -0.55 5.47
CA ALA A 92 -9.14 -1.01 6.77
C ALA A 92 -10.40 -1.89 6.71
N PRO A 93 -11.53 -1.44 6.11
CA PRO A 93 -12.72 -2.27 6.01
C PRO A 93 -12.49 -3.53 5.16
N ALA A 94 -11.71 -3.43 4.08
CA ALA A 94 -11.45 -4.58 3.21
C ALA A 94 -10.59 -5.67 3.90
N VAL A 95 -9.57 -5.30 4.69
CA VAL A 95 -8.80 -6.25 5.51
C VAL A 95 -9.67 -6.93 6.55
N ARG A 96 -10.58 -6.18 7.20
CA ARG A 96 -11.54 -6.77 8.15
C ARG A 96 -12.44 -7.79 7.46
N ASN A 97 -13.02 -7.42 6.31
CA ASN A 97 -13.90 -8.31 5.55
C ASN A 97 -13.17 -9.59 5.10
N PHE A 98 -11.90 -9.49 4.68
CA PHE A 98 -11.10 -10.65 4.34
C PHE A 98 -10.91 -11.59 5.54
N ARG A 99 -10.55 -11.04 6.71
CA ARG A 99 -10.40 -11.82 7.95
C ARG A 99 -11.69 -12.50 8.37
N THR A 100 -12.81 -11.77 8.30
CA THR A 100 -14.14 -12.33 8.59
C THR A 100 -14.44 -13.50 7.65
N ALA A 101 -14.22 -13.35 6.34
CA ALA A 101 -14.43 -14.44 5.39
C ALA A 101 -13.59 -15.70 5.72
N VAL A 102 -12.33 -15.51 6.13
CA VAL A 102 -11.46 -16.63 6.53
C VAL A 102 -11.95 -17.29 7.82
N GLU A 103 -12.49 -16.53 8.77
CA GLU A 103 -13.05 -17.09 10.01
C GLU A 103 -14.39 -17.80 9.76
N ASP A 104 -15.27 -17.23 8.94
CA ASP A 104 -16.53 -17.87 8.52
C ASP A 104 -16.26 -19.22 7.85
N MET A 105 -15.20 -19.32 7.02
CA MET A 105 -14.76 -20.59 6.42
C MET A 105 -14.33 -21.63 7.48
N ARG A 106 -13.74 -21.18 8.59
CA ARG A 106 -13.37 -22.07 9.70
C ARG A 106 -14.60 -22.54 10.45
N GLU A 107 -15.50 -21.63 10.79
CA GLU A 107 -16.75 -21.94 11.51
C GLU A 107 -17.66 -22.87 10.71
N ALA A 108 -17.80 -22.63 9.40
CA ALA A 108 -18.56 -23.47 8.47
C ALA A 108 -17.92 -24.85 8.21
N GLY A 109 -16.71 -25.08 8.72
CA GLY A 109 -15.98 -26.33 8.53
C GLY A 109 -15.38 -26.52 7.13
N VAL A 110 -15.48 -25.52 6.25
CA VAL A 110 -14.84 -25.50 4.92
C VAL A 110 -13.32 -25.55 5.08
N ALA A 111 -12.76 -24.94 6.14
CA ALA A 111 -11.34 -25.06 6.44
C ALA A 111 -10.86 -26.51 6.66
N ARG A 112 -11.75 -27.49 6.90
CA ARG A 112 -11.39 -28.92 7.01
C ARG A 112 -11.12 -29.58 5.66
N THR A 113 -11.58 -28.98 4.56
CA THR A 113 -11.28 -29.47 3.19
C THR A 113 -9.95 -28.90 2.67
N LEU A 114 -9.35 -27.97 3.40
CA LEU A 114 -8.06 -27.37 3.07
C LEU A 114 -6.89 -28.16 3.63
N SER A 115 -5.83 -28.24 2.84
CA SER A 115 -4.51 -28.61 3.34
C SER A 115 -3.96 -27.55 4.30
N THR A 116 -3.02 -27.95 5.17
CA THR A 116 -2.29 -27.04 6.06
C THR A 116 -1.61 -25.89 5.29
N ALA A 117 -1.12 -26.17 4.08
CA ALA A 117 -0.46 -25.17 3.25
C ALA A 117 -1.43 -24.10 2.74
N GLU A 118 -2.64 -24.49 2.32
CA GLU A 118 -3.67 -23.56 1.88
C GLU A 118 -4.23 -22.73 3.04
N LEU A 119 -4.46 -23.37 4.18
CA LEU A 119 -4.88 -22.65 5.39
C LEU A 119 -3.81 -21.63 5.82
N GLY A 120 -2.55 -22.04 5.86
CA GLY A 120 -1.42 -21.15 6.17
C GLY A 120 -1.30 -19.99 5.18
N ARG A 121 -1.61 -20.22 3.89
CA ARG A 121 -1.62 -19.18 2.85
C ARG A 121 -2.70 -18.14 3.11
N LEU A 122 -3.92 -18.53 3.48
CA LEU A 122 -5.00 -17.58 3.82
C LEU A 122 -4.60 -16.67 5.00
N PHE A 123 -3.98 -17.23 6.05
CA PHE A 123 -3.44 -16.42 7.14
C PHE A 123 -2.30 -15.51 6.70
N GLY A 124 -1.40 -16.02 5.86
CA GLY A 124 -0.32 -15.23 5.28
C GLY A 124 -0.81 -14.04 4.47
N ILE A 125 -1.87 -14.22 3.68
CA ILE A 125 -2.53 -13.13 2.94
C ILE A 125 -3.11 -12.10 3.90
N GLY A 126 -3.86 -12.55 4.92
CA GLY A 126 -4.45 -11.64 5.91
C GLY A 126 -3.39 -10.79 6.61
N PHE A 127 -2.30 -11.43 7.05
CA PHE A 127 -1.17 -10.75 7.67
C PHE A 127 -0.48 -9.75 6.74
N ALA A 128 -0.21 -10.14 5.48
CA ALA A 128 0.41 -9.25 4.50
C ALA A 128 -0.50 -8.06 4.14
N LEU A 129 -1.83 -8.23 4.17
CA LEU A 129 -2.78 -7.13 4.01
C LEU A 129 -2.73 -6.12 5.16
N ASP A 130 -2.54 -6.56 6.42
CA ASP A 130 -2.35 -5.64 7.54
C ASP A 130 -1.03 -4.88 7.46
N GLN A 131 0.05 -5.57 7.08
CA GLN A 131 1.35 -4.94 6.85
C GLN A 131 1.26 -3.87 5.77
N LEU A 132 0.68 -4.23 4.62
CA LEU A 132 0.44 -3.30 3.53
C LEU A 132 -0.39 -2.10 3.96
N ARG A 133 -1.46 -2.30 4.75
CA ARG A 133 -2.26 -1.20 5.28
C ARG A 133 -1.44 -0.27 6.16
N HIS A 134 -0.65 -0.82 7.07
CA HIS A 134 0.21 -0.03 7.95
C HIS A 134 1.25 0.77 7.15
N ASP A 135 1.96 0.12 6.23
CA ASP A 135 2.98 0.77 5.41
C ASP A 135 2.39 1.79 4.42
N LEU A 136 1.16 1.58 3.92
CA LEU A 136 0.44 2.60 3.15
C LEU A 136 0.02 3.80 4.00
N GLY A 137 -0.36 3.59 5.27
CA GLY A 137 -0.64 4.66 6.22
C GLY A 137 0.59 5.51 6.50
N ASP A 138 1.73 4.86 6.79
CA ASP A 138 3.02 5.52 6.95
C ASP A 138 3.43 6.32 5.71
N LEU A 139 3.15 5.77 4.52
CA LEU A 139 3.45 6.40 3.25
C LEU A 139 2.56 7.62 2.99
N MET A 140 1.26 7.53 3.31
CA MET A 140 0.33 8.66 3.23
C MET A 140 0.77 9.80 4.14
N GLU A 141 1.17 9.50 5.37
CA GLU A 141 1.65 10.51 6.30
C GLU A 141 2.93 11.19 5.79
N GLY A 142 3.90 10.39 5.33
CA GLY A 142 5.10 10.94 4.70
C GLY A 142 4.81 11.78 3.45
N ALA A 143 3.79 11.43 2.66
CA ALA A 143 3.36 12.23 1.52
C ALA A 143 2.75 13.58 1.94
N ARG A 144 1.95 13.59 3.01
CA ARG A 144 1.34 14.81 3.57
C ARG A 144 2.41 15.76 4.11
N GLU A 145 3.37 15.23 4.88
CA GLU A 145 4.53 15.97 5.41
C GLU A 145 5.32 16.62 4.26
N ALA A 146 5.69 15.83 3.24
CA ALA A 146 6.44 16.32 2.09
C ALA A 146 5.66 17.40 1.30
N SER A 147 4.36 17.20 1.10
CA SER A 147 3.52 18.19 0.43
C SER A 147 3.36 19.48 1.24
N ALA A 148 3.30 19.40 2.57
CA ALA A 148 3.22 20.57 3.43
C ALA A 148 4.52 21.38 3.40
N LEU A 149 5.67 20.69 3.43
CA LEU A 149 6.99 21.32 3.32
C LEU A 149 7.14 22.05 1.98
N ARG A 150 6.75 21.42 0.87
CA ARG A 150 6.76 22.05 -0.47
C ARG A 150 5.93 23.34 -0.51
N ARG A 151 4.73 23.34 0.08
CA ARG A 151 3.85 24.53 0.14
C ARG A 151 4.49 25.68 0.92
N ARG A 152 5.19 25.38 2.02
CA ARG A 152 5.89 26.41 2.83
C ARG A 152 7.02 27.07 2.05
N PHE A 153 7.80 26.30 1.30
CA PHE A 153 8.87 26.85 0.46
C PHE A 153 8.33 27.72 -0.68
N THR A 154 7.25 27.31 -1.34
CA THR A 154 6.63 28.11 -2.42
C THR A 154 5.94 29.37 -1.92
N ALA A 155 5.47 29.41 -0.67
CA ALA A 155 4.81 30.58 -0.08
C ALA A 155 5.81 31.62 0.49
N ALA A 156 7.08 31.25 0.68
CA ALA A 156 8.13 32.10 1.21
C ALA A 156 9.07 32.67 0.11
N SER A 157 8.84 32.32 -1.15
CA SER A 157 9.59 32.81 -2.33
C SER A 157 8.73 33.77 -3.14
#